data_AF-A0A9E5ML31-F1
#
_entry.id   AF-A0A9E5ML31-F1
#
_cell.length_a   1.000
_cell.length_b   1.000
_cell.length_c   1.000
_cell.angle_alpha   90.00
_cell.angle_beta   90.00
_cell.angle_gamma   90.00
#
_symmetry.space_group_name_H-M   'P 1'
#
loop_
_entity.id
_entity.type
_entity.pdbx_description
1 polymer ?
#
loop_
_entity_poly.entity_id
_entity_poly.type
_entity_poly.pdbx_seq_one_letter_code
_entity_poly.pdbx_strand_id
1 'polypeptide(L)'
;MRPPSCEVCGVDFDDTADRLVTFVLEPGSGRSTAARAERAVEHPENQGWFCGVHVEAARALAATATLAEAVRAMRSGDANRMPDPSPPTTELAGPSWEAVAQRLRSALPALAAAIGLEGVRPVTESTREWTPMDGAEPPWCPYIDRVTTVIEREGASVRLVVERAHWNDDEIARADVRLAVDAPGVAASVSVARGPGDGSVGDVRGVDSLPEGARSLVRDALSAPQPRLED
;
A
#
# COMPACT_ATOMS: atom_id res chain seq x y z
N MET A 1 -20.09 -21.92 -29.25
CA MET A 1 -19.90 -21.46 -27.86
C MET A 1 -21.06 -20.54 -27.54
N ARG A 2 -21.66 -20.65 -26.36
CA ARG A 2 -22.71 -19.72 -25.94
C ARG A 2 -22.05 -18.36 -25.69
N PRO A 3 -22.58 -17.24 -26.22
CA PRO A 3 -22.05 -15.92 -25.90
C PRO A 3 -22.11 -15.69 -24.38
N PRO A 4 -21.16 -14.96 -23.80
CA PRO A 4 -21.19 -14.62 -22.39
C PRO A 4 -22.44 -13.80 -22.07
N SER A 5 -23.07 -14.14 -20.95
CA SER A 5 -24.29 -13.51 -20.48
C SER A 5 -24.01 -12.67 -19.24
N CYS A 6 -24.62 -11.50 -19.13
CA CYS A 6 -24.46 -10.66 -17.94
C CYS A 6 -25.02 -11.35 -16.69
N GLU A 7 -24.23 -11.43 -15.61
CA GLU A 7 -24.65 -12.03 -14.33
C GLU A 7 -25.82 -11.29 -13.66
N VAL A 8 -26.06 -10.02 -13.99
CA VAL A 8 -27.13 -9.22 -13.40
C VAL A 8 -28.44 -9.37 -14.18
N CYS A 9 -28.41 -9.10 -15.48
CA CYS A 9 -29.60 -9.02 -16.33
C CYS A 9 -29.78 -10.17 -17.33
N GLY A 10 -28.80 -11.07 -17.45
CA GLY A 10 -28.87 -12.23 -18.35
C GLY A 10 -28.79 -11.89 -19.84
N VAL A 11 -28.48 -10.65 -20.21
CA VAL A 11 -28.31 -10.24 -21.61
C VAL A 11 -27.02 -10.83 -22.16
N ASP A 12 -27.13 -11.53 -23.28
CA ASP A 12 -25.99 -12.05 -24.05
C ASP A 12 -25.27 -10.91 -24.79
N PHE A 13 -23.95 -10.99 -24.88
CA PHE A 13 -23.15 -10.02 -25.63
C PHE A 13 -21.94 -10.68 -26.30
N ASP A 14 -21.56 -10.16 -27.46
CA ASP A 14 -20.49 -10.74 -28.28
C ASP A 14 -19.10 -10.14 -27.98
N ASP A 15 -19.06 -8.95 -27.36
CA ASP A 15 -17.82 -8.25 -27.03
C ASP A 15 -17.40 -8.54 -25.58
N THR A 16 -16.24 -9.17 -25.41
CA THR A 16 -15.72 -9.65 -24.13
C THR A 16 -14.56 -8.84 -23.58
N ALA A 17 -14.06 -7.85 -24.33
CA ALA A 17 -12.94 -7.04 -23.88
C ALA A 17 -13.32 -6.27 -22.60
N ASP A 18 -12.56 -6.50 -21.52
CA ASP A 18 -12.69 -5.81 -20.23
C ASP A 18 -14.03 -5.96 -19.47
N ARG A 19 -14.83 -6.97 -19.83
CA ARG A 19 -16.16 -7.24 -19.23
C ARG A 19 -16.20 -8.36 -18.22
N LEU A 20 -15.07 -9.02 -18.02
CA LEU A 20 -14.89 -10.02 -16.97
C LEU A 20 -14.39 -9.33 -15.70
N VAL A 21 -15.11 -9.50 -14.60
CA VAL A 21 -14.75 -8.91 -13.31
C VAL A 21 -14.49 -10.02 -12.31
N THR A 22 -13.38 -9.89 -11.57
CA THR A 22 -12.96 -10.83 -10.52
C THR A 22 -13.30 -10.26 -9.15
N PHE A 23 -13.98 -11.04 -8.32
CA PHE A 23 -14.43 -10.69 -6.98
C PHE A 23 -13.63 -11.41 -5.90
N VAL A 24 -13.81 -10.96 -4.66
CA VAL A 24 -13.26 -11.62 -3.47
C VAL A 24 -13.82 -13.04 -3.33
N LEU A 25 -12.96 -14.01 -3.03
CA LEU A 25 -13.35 -15.39 -2.73
C LEU A 25 -13.88 -15.49 -1.29
N GLU A 26 -14.96 -16.26 -1.08
CA GLU A 26 -15.48 -16.50 0.26
C GLU A 26 -14.41 -17.13 1.19
N PRO A 27 -14.26 -16.64 2.43
CA PRO A 27 -13.34 -17.24 3.39
C PRO A 27 -13.75 -18.69 3.71
N GLY A 28 -13.06 -19.67 3.12
CA GLY A 28 -13.33 -21.10 3.29
C GLY A 28 -13.45 -21.90 2.00
N SER A 29 -13.61 -21.25 0.84
CA SER A 29 -13.71 -21.93 -0.47
C SER A 29 -12.35 -22.37 -1.05
N GLY A 30 -11.24 -21.78 -0.57
CA GLY A 30 -9.89 -21.98 -1.12
C GLY A 30 -9.26 -23.37 -0.97
N ARG A 31 -9.84 -24.29 -0.17
CA ARG A 31 -9.32 -25.68 -0.06
C ARG A 31 -9.92 -26.66 -1.07
N SER A 32 -10.99 -26.31 -1.79
CA SER A 32 -11.65 -27.23 -2.72
C SER A 32 -11.46 -26.91 -4.21
N THR A 33 -10.96 -25.71 -4.54
CA THR A 33 -10.94 -25.20 -5.92
C THR A 33 -9.67 -25.52 -6.71
N ALA A 34 -8.49 -25.55 -6.06
CA ALA A 34 -7.24 -25.87 -6.77
C ALA A 34 -7.23 -27.31 -7.33
N ALA A 35 -7.84 -28.27 -6.63
CA ALA A 35 -7.94 -29.66 -7.08
C ALA A 35 -9.10 -29.93 -8.08
N ARG A 36 -10.06 -29.00 -8.20
CA ARG A 36 -11.24 -29.12 -9.09
C ARG A 36 -11.06 -28.36 -10.41
N ALA A 37 -10.31 -27.26 -10.40
CA ALA A 37 -9.99 -26.46 -11.58
C ALA A 37 -9.19 -27.23 -12.66
N GLU A 38 -8.41 -28.25 -12.26
CA GLU A 38 -7.68 -29.09 -13.22
C GLU A 38 -8.58 -30.08 -14.00
N ARG A 39 -9.87 -30.23 -13.65
CA ARG A 39 -10.76 -31.23 -14.26
C ARG A 39 -12.11 -30.72 -14.75
N ALA A 40 -12.42 -29.44 -14.55
CA ALA A 40 -13.68 -28.85 -15.01
C ALA A 40 -13.39 -27.67 -15.94
N VAL A 41 -13.97 -27.70 -17.15
CA VAL A 41 -14.08 -26.55 -18.05
C VAL A 41 -15.20 -25.64 -17.51
N GLU A 42 -15.07 -25.28 -16.23
CA GLU A 42 -16.03 -24.44 -15.50
C GLU A 42 -15.31 -23.15 -15.11
N HIS A 43 -16.01 -22.05 -15.34
CA HIS A 43 -15.55 -20.69 -15.03
C HIS A 43 -15.22 -20.57 -13.53
N PRO A 44 -14.12 -19.90 -13.12
CA PRO A 44 -13.86 -19.63 -11.71
C PRO A 44 -15.06 -18.99 -11.02
N GLU A 45 -15.42 -19.50 -9.84
CA GLU A 45 -16.63 -19.12 -9.07
C GLU A 45 -16.65 -17.65 -8.61
N ASN A 46 -15.49 -17.00 -8.62
CA ASN A 46 -15.33 -15.61 -8.23
C ASN A 46 -15.24 -14.65 -9.43
N GLN A 47 -15.50 -15.12 -10.65
CA GLN A 47 -15.46 -14.30 -11.84
C GLN A 47 -16.82 -14.27 -12.53
N GLY A 48 -17.26 -13.08 -12.95
CA GLY A 48 -18.55 -12.89 -13.60
C GLY A 48 -18.45 -11.98 -14.82
N TRP A 49 -19.31 -12.24 -15.80
CA TRP A 49 -19.44 -11.43 -17.01
C TRP A 49 -20.48 -10.33 -16.80
N PHE A 50 -20.17 -9.09 -17.17
CA PHE A 50 -21.09 -7.95 -17.04
C PHE A 50 -21.24 -7.19 -18.34
N CYS A 51 -22.48 -6.82 -18.69
CA CYS A 51 -22.71 -5.95 -19.83
C CYS A 51 -22.22 -4.52 -19.52
N GLY A 52 -22.09 -3.68 -20.57
CA GLY A 52 -21.60 -2.31 -20.42
C GLY A 52 -22.42 -1.42 -19.47
N VAL A 53 -23.64 -1.82 -19.10
CA VAL A 53 -24.46 -1.11 -18.11
C VAL A 53 -24.05 -1.45 -16.67
N HIS A 54 -23.65 -2.70 -16.40
CA HIS A 54 -23.38 -3.19 -15.04
C HIS A 54 -21.89 -3.33 -14.72
N VAL A 55 -21.00 -3.22 -15.72
CA VAL A 55 -19.57 -3.45 -15.53
C VAL A 55 -18.93 -2.48 -14.53
N GLU A 56 -19.30 -1.19 -14.55
CA GLU A 56 -18.75 -0.20 -13.62
C GLU A 56 -19.24 -0.42 -12.18
N ALA A 57 -20.52 -0.76 -12.00
CA ALA A 57 -21.06 -1.13 -10.70
C ALA A 57 -20.41 -2.42 -10.15
N ALA A 58 -20.17 -3.40 -11.02
CA ALA A 58 -19.47 -4.63 -10.68
C ALA A 58 -18.02 -4.36 -10.25
N ARG A 59 -17.29 -3.49 -10.97
CA ARG A 59 -15.92 -3.09 -10.62
C ARG A 59 -15.84 -2.38 -9.26
N ALA A 60 -16.80 -1.51 -8.96
CA ALA A 60 -16.85 -0.83 -7.66
C ALA A 60 -17.02 -1.81 -6.47
N LEU A 61 -17.65 -2.96 -6.71
CA LEU A 61 -17.90 -3.99 -5.68
C LEU A 61 -16.84 -5.09 -5.66
N ALA A 62 -16.02 -5.20 -6.71
CA ALA A 62 -15.06 -6.29 -6.91
C ALA A 62 -14.03 -6.42 -5.76
N ALA A 63 -13.63 -5.30 -5.17
CA ALA A 63 -12.62 -5.26 -4.10
C ALA A 63 -13.17 -5.63 -2.72
N THR A 64 -14.48 -5.59 -2.51
CA THR A 64 -15.10 -5.69 -1.18
C THR A 64 -16.15 -6.77 -1.04
N ALA A 65 -16.73 -7.23 -2.14
CA ALA A 65 -17.82 -8.20 -2.16
C ALA A 65 -17.45 -9.47 -2.93
N THR A 66 -18.14 -10.56 -2.58
CA THR A 66 -18.17 -11.78 -3.40
C THR A 66 -19.06 -11.56 -4.63
N LEU A 67 -18.88 -12.37 -5.68
CA LEU A 67 -19.70 -12.30 -6.90
C LEU A 67 -21.21 -12.38 -6.58
N ALA A 68 -21.60 -13.29 -5.68
CA ALA A 68 -22.98 -13.50 -5.29
C ALA A 68 -23.57 -12.28 -4.54
N GLU A 69 -22.80 -11.64 -3.67
CA GLU A 69 -23.21 -10.43 -2.96
C GLU A 69 -23.33 -9.24 -3.91
N ALA A 70 -22.37 -9.06 -4.82
CA ALA A 70 -22.38 -7.99 -5.79
C ALA A 70 -23.59 -8.09 -6.73
N VAL A 71 -23.87 -9.29 -7.26
CA VAL A 71 -25.06 -9.53 -8.10
C VAL A 71 -26.35 -9.28 -7.33
N ARG A 72 -26.42 -9.67 -6.05
CA ARG A 72 -27.60 -9.41 -5.21
C ARG A 72 -27.80 -7.92 -4.97
N ALA A 73 -26.74 -7.16 -4.70
CA ALA A 73 -26.78 -5.71 -4.50
C ALA A 73 -27.23 -4.97 -5.78
N MET A 74 -26.75 -5.41 -6.95
CA MET A 74 -27.14 -4.83 -8.24
C MET A 74 -28.59 -5.16 -8.63
N ARG A 75 -29.07 -6.39 -8.36
CA ARG A 75 -30.45 -6.81 -8.70
C ARG A 75 -31.53 -6.22 -7.79
N SER A 76 -31.19 -5.93 -6.53
CA SER A 76 -32.12 -5.37 -5.55
C SER A 76 -32.38 -3.88 -5.74
N GLY A 77 -31.62 -3.20 -6.60
CA GLY A 77 -31.70 -1.75 -6.76
C GLY A 77 -31.19 -0.99 -5.53
N ASP A 78 -30.57 -1.67 -4.57
CA ASP A 78 -29.97 -1.07 -3.36
C ASP A 78 -28.75 -0.19 -3.68
N ALA A 79 -28.31 -0.16 -4.95
CA ALA A 79 -27.41 0.89 -5.45
C ALA A 79 -28.00 2.31 -5.31
N ASN A 80 -29.34 2.46 -5.22
CA ASN A 80 -30.01 3.75 -5.02
C ASN A 80 -30.44 3.99 -3.56
N ARG A 81 -30.14 3.04 -2.66
CA ARG A 81 -30.28 3.18 -1.21
C ARG A 81 -28.93 2.96 -0.55
N MET A 82 -27.89 3.49 -1.19
CA MET A 82 -26.67 3.78 -0.47
C MET A 82 -27.02 4.77 0.66
N PRO A 83 -26.46 4.62 1.87
CA PRO A 83 -26.27 5.81 2.69
C PRO A 83 -25.63 6.85 1.77
N ASP A 84 -26.19 8.07 1.74
CA ASP A 84 -25.51 9.26 1.23
C ASP A 84 -24.03 9.08 1.57
N PRO A 85 -23.06 9.20 0.62
CA PRO A 85 -21.66 9.04 0.96
C PRO A 85 -21.45 9.93 2.17
N SER A 86 -21.31 9.31 3.35
CA SER A 86 -21.05 10.05 4.57
C SER A 86 -19.91 10.96 4.17
N PRO A 87 -20.05 12.30 4.28
CA PRO A 87 -18.97 13.21 3.91
C PRO A 87 -17.73 12.60 4.54
N PRO A 88 -16.72 12.21 3.72
CA PRO A 88 -15.78 11.14 4.05
C PRO A 88 -15.46 11.34 5.50
N THR A 89 -15.94 10.42 6.35
CA THR A 89 -15.73 10.53 7.79
C THR A 89 -14.26 10.81 7.84
N THR A 90 -13.91 12.03 8.24
CA THR A 90 -12.55 12.49 8.14
C THR A 90 -11.86 11.85 9.34
N GLU A 91 -11.80 10.51 9.33
CA GLU A 91 -10.63 9.81 9.79
C GLU A 91 -9.52 10.53 9.06
N LEU A 92 -8.81 11.35 9.83
CA LEU A 92 -7.56 11.92 9.43
C LEU A 92 -6.73 10.73 8.94
N ALA A 93 -6.77 10.46 7.64
CA ALA A 93 -5.90 9.48 7.02
C ALA A 93 -4.51 9.86 7.51
N GLY A 94 -3.87 8.93 8.22
CA GLY A 94 -2.52 9.15 8.70
C GLY A 94 -1.66 9.65 7.53
N PRO A 95 -0.62 10.46 7.77
CA PRO A 95 0.17 11.01 6.67
C PRO A 95 0.60 9.90 5.71
N SER A 96 0.75 10.11 4.39
CA SER A 96 1.27 9.05 3.50
C SER A 96 2.71 8.65 3.87
N TRP A 97 3.19 7.50 3.39
CA TRP A 97 4.58 7.09 3.63
C TRP A 97 5.58 8.07 3.00
N GLU A 98 5.26 8.66 1.84
CA GLU A 98 6.08 9.69 1.19
C GLU A 98 6.21 10.92 2.08
N ALA A 99 5.09 11.36 2.68
CA ALA A 99 5.08 12.49 3.58
C ALA A 99 5.93 12.22 4.83
N VAL A 100 5.83 11.02 5.41
CA VAL A 100 6.67 10.62 6.55
C VAL A 100 8.14 10.55 6.15
N ALA A 101 8.48 9.88 5.04
CA ALA A 101 9.85 9.79 4.53
C ALA A 101 10.45 11.18 4.29
N GLN A 102 9.69 12.08 3.69
CA GLN A 102 10.13 13.44 3.41
C GLN A 102 10.34 14.25 4.70
N ARG A 103 9.40 14.17 5.65
CA ARG A 103 9.52 14.87 6.94
C ARG A 103 10.69 14.35 7.77
N LEU A 104 10.88 13.03 7.84
CA LEU A 104 12.03 12.43 8.52
C LEU A 104 13.34 12.84 7.85
N ARG A 105 13.40 12.86 6.51
CA ARG A 105 14.56 13.35 5.76
C ARG A 105 14.86 14.82 6.08
N SER A 106 13.83 15.67 6.17
CA SER A 106 13.98 17.07 6.57
C SER A 106 14.39 17.24 8.03
N ALA A 107 13.99 16.32 8.92
CA ALA A 107 14.35 16.33 10.34
C ALA A 107 15.75 15.77 10.61
N LEU A 108 16.35 14.99 9.70
CA LEU A 108 17.65 14.35 9.87
C LEU A 108 18.76 15.28 10.40
N PRO A 109 18.97 16.49 9.86
CA PRO A 109 20.02 17.38 10.36
C PRO A 109 19.78 17.85 11.80
N ALA A 110 18.52 18.09 12.17
CA ALA A 110 18.16 18.50 13.52
C ALA A 110 18.26 17.32 14.51
N LEU A 111 17.89 16.10 14.09
CA LEU A 111 18.10 14.88 14.86
C LEU A 111 19.59 14.62 15.09
N ALA A 112 20.40 14.77 14.05
CA ALA A 112 21.86 14.67 14.12
C ALA A 112 22.46 15.70 15.10
N ALA A 113 22.06 16.97 15.00
CA ALA A 113 22.52 18.01 15.93
C ALA A 113 22.15 17.69 17.39
N ALA A 114 20.94 17.17 17.63
CA ALA A 114 20.46 16.81 18.97
C ALA A 114 21.27 15.70 19.65
N ILE A 115 21.98 14.87 18.88
CA ILE A 115 22.85 13.80 19.39
C ILE A 115 24.35 14.10 19.22
N GLY A 116 24.72 15.36 18.92
CA GLY A 116 26.12 15.80 18.83
C GLY A 116 26.80 15.59 17.46
N LEU A 117 26.03 15.31 16.40
CA LEU A 117 26.52 15.19 15.02
C LEU A 117 26.39 16.51 14.23
N GLU A 118 26.51 17.65 14.92
CA GLU A 118 26.49 18.97 14.30
C GLU A 118 27.54 19.08 13.18
N GLY A 119 27.11 19.61 12.04
CA GLY A 119 27.97 19.87 10.88
C GLY A 119 28.46 18.62 10.13
N VAL A 120 28.06 17.42 10.55
CA VAL A 120 28.33 16.18 9.80
C VAL A 120 27.45 16.15 8.56
N ARG A 121 28.06 15.94 7.39
CA ARG A 121 27.31 15.86 6.13
C ARG A 121 26.62 14.50 6.00
N PRO A 122 25.35 14.46 5.58
CA PRO A 122 24.68 13.20 5.25
C PRO A 122 25.31 12.57 4.02
N VAL A 123 25.57 11.27 4.10
CA VAL A 123 25.91 10.42 2.95
C VAL A 123 24.62 9.72 2.52
N THR A 124 24.29 9.80 1.22
CA THR A 124 23.11 9.12 0.67
C THR A 124 23.54 8.13 -0.40
N GLU A 125 23.05 6.90 -0.28
CA GLU A 125 23.24 5.82 -1.23
C GLU A 125 21.89 5.32 -1.74
N SER A 126 21.82 4.97 -3.01
CA SER A 126 20.62 4.43 -3.66
C SER A 126 20.98 3.16 -4.40
N THR A 127 20.22 2.10 -4.15
CA THR A 127 20.41 0.78 -4.78
C THR A 127 19.08 0.27 -5.34
N ARG A 128 19.14 -0.43 -6.47
CA ARG A 128 18.02 -1.18 -7.02
C ARG A 128 18.39 -2.66 -7.10
N GLU A 129 17.55 -3.51 -6.54
CA GLU A 129 17.72 -4.96 -6.55
C GLU A 129 16.54 -5.60 -7.28
N TRP A 130 16.81 -6.25 -8.41
CA TRP A 130 15.79 -6.91 -9.21
C TRP A 130 15.54 -8.33 -8.71
N THR A 131 14.28 -8.77 -8.74
CA THR A 131 13.86 -10.13 -8.41
C THR A 131 13.22 -10.77 -9.64
N PRO A 132 14.02 -11.33 -10.58
CA PRO A 132 13.48 -12.07 -11.72
C PRO A 132 12.56 -13.20 -11.25
N MET A 133 11.35 -13.26 -11.80
CA MET A 133 10.39 -14.34 -11.54
C MET A 133 9.73 -14.73 -12.86
N ASP A 134 9.39 -16.01 -13.01
CA ASP A 134 8.64 -16.55 -14.15
C ASP A 134 9.21 -16.19 -15.54
N GLY A 135 10.53 -16.09 -15.66
CA GLY A 135 11.23 -15.76 -16.91
C GLY A 135 11.23 -14.28 -17.26
N ALA A 136 10.66 -13.41 -16.42
CA ALA A 136 10.78 -11.96 -16.56
C ALA A 136 12.18 -11.49 -16.11
N GLU A 137 12.90 -10.85 -17.02
CA GLU A 137 14.21 -10.23 -16.77
C GLU A 137 14.10 -8.71 -16.60
N PRO A 138 15.07 -8.06 -15.94
CA PRO A 138 15.11 -6.60 -15.85
C PRO A 138 15.00 -5.95 -17.24
N PRO A 139 14.22 -4.86 -17.39
CA PRO A 139 13.52 -4.11 -16.36
C PRO A 139 12.09 -4.60 -16.05
N TRP A 140 11.67 -5.74 -16.59
CA TRP A 140 10.27 -6.21 -16.61
C TRP A 140 9.91 -7.11 -15.42
N CYS A 141 10.69 -7.08 -14.34
CA CYS A 141 10.46 -7.91 -13.17
C CYS A 141 10.38 -7.06 -11.89
N PRO A 142 9.79 -7.60 -10.81
CA PRO A 142 9.72 -6.92 -9.53
C PRO A 142 11.09 -6.47 -9.04
N TYR A 143 11.14 -5.34 -8.33
CA TYR A 143 12.39 -4.82 -7.80
C TYR A 143 12.21 -4.10 -6.48
N ILE A 144 13.31 -3.93 -5.77
CA ILE A 144 13.39 -3.16 -4.54
C ILE A 144 14.31 -1.97 -4.77
N ASP A 145 13.76 -0.77 -4.64
CA ASP A 145 14.54 0.45 -4.53
C ASP A 145 14.80 0.74 -3.06
N ARG A 146 16.06 0.91 -2.69
CA ARG A 146 16.47 1.29 -1.33
C ARG A 146 17.30 2.55 -1.38
N VAL A 147 16.88 3.56 -0.62
CA VAL A 147 17.62 4.80 -0.40
C VAL A 147 18.01 4.86 1.07
N THR A 148 19.31 4.90 1.33
CA THR A 148 19.87 4.99 2.68
C THR A 148 20.58 6.31 2.85
N THR A 149 20.16 7.11 3.83
CA THR A 149 20.85 8.34 4.25
C THR A 149 21.44 8.13 5.64
N VAL A 150 22.74 8.35 5.80
CA VAL A 150 23.47 8.19 7.06
C VAL A 150 24.18 9.50 7.43
N ILE A 151 24.06 9.89 8.70
CA ILE A 151 24.90 10.90 9.35
C ILE A 151 25.58 10.20 10.51
N GLU A 152 26.90 10.07 10.48
CA GLU A 152 27.64 9.34 11.52
C GLU A 152 28.98 10.00 11.86
N ARG A 153 29.37 9.92 13.13
CA ARG A 153 30.68 10.27 13.65
C ARG A 153 30.91 9.45 14.91
N GLU A 154 32.13 8.96 15.10
CA GLU A 154 32.58 8.11 16.21
C GLU A 154 31.64 8.02 17.43
N GLY A 155 30.95 6.89 17.56
CA GLY A 155 30.07 6.60 18.70
C GLY A 155 28.62 7.09 18.55
N ALA A 156 28.26 7.78 17.48
CA ALA A 156 26.89 8.20 17.20
C ALA A 156 26.53 8.13 15.70
N SER A 157 25.30 7.71 15.39
CA SER A 157 24.76 7.67 14.04
C SER A 157 23.25 7.94 13.99
N VAL A 158 22.82 8.59 12.91
CA VAL A 158 21.43 8.67 12.48
C VAL A 158 21.34 8.07 11.09
N ARG A 159 20.48 7.07 10.92
CA ARG A 159 20.27 6.36 9.66
C ARG A 159 18.80 6.38 9.28
N LEU A 160 18.49 6.88 8.10
CA LEU A 160 17.17 6.78 7.48
C LEU A 160 17.27 5.83 6.28
N VAL A 161 16.47 4.78 6.27
CA VAL A 161 16.33 3.83 5.16
C VAL A 161 14.91 3.94 4.63
N VAL A 162 14.77 4.22 3.33
CA VAL A 162 13.50 4.16 2.62
C VAL A 162 13.60 3.01 1.63
N GLU A 163 12.77 2.00 1.79
CA GLU A 163 12.69 0.84 0.92
C GLU A 163 11.33 0.80 0.22
N ARG A 164 11.34 0.58 -1.09
CA ARG A 164 10.14 0.46 -1.92
C ARG A 164 10.24 -0.83 -2.70
N ALA A 165 9.29 -1.73 -2.47
CA ALA A 165 9.12 -2.92 -3.29
C ALA A 165 8.10 -2.61 -4.39
N HIS A 166 8.49 -2.87 -5.62
CA HIS A 166 7.74 -2.60 -6.83
C HIS A 166 7.38 -3.92 -7.49
N TRP A 167 6.11 -4.06 -7.90
CA TRP A 167 5.73 -5.12 -8.85
C TRP A 167 6.16 -4.74 -10.28
N ASN A 168 6.02 -3.45 -10.60
CA ASN A 168 6.45 -2.80 -11.83
C ASN A 168 6.69 -1.30 -11.54
N ASP A 169 7.04 -0.51 -12.56
CA ASP A 169 7.32 0.92 -12.39
C ASP A 169 6.13 1.75 -11.88
N ASP A 170 4.90 1.30 -12.13
CA ASP A 170 3.67 2.01 -11.79
C ASP A 170 3.03 1.52 -10.48
N GLU A 171 3.48 0.38 -9.94
CA GLU A 171 2.84 -0.30 -8.81
C GLU A 171 3.81 -0.60 -7.67
N ILE A 172 3.59 0.06 -6.54
CA ILE A 172 4.31 -0.18 -5.28
C ILE A 172 3.57 -1.24 -4.46
N ALA A 173 4.22 -2.39 -4.27
CA ALA A 173 3.74 -3.50 -3.45
C ALA A 173 3.89 -3.22 -1.94
N ARG A 174 4.93 -2.49 -1.54
CA ARG A 174 5.24 -2.16 -0.14
C ARG A 174 6.19 -0.98 -0.05
N ALA A 175 5.98 -0.10 0.92
CA ALA A 175 6.97 0.88 1.33
C ALA A 175 7.36 0.69 2.80
N ASP A 176 8.63 0.88 3.13
CA ASP A 176 9.12 0.87 4.50
C ASP A 176 10.06 2.06 4.73
N VAL A 177 9.84 2.78 5.81
CA VAL A 177 10.63 3.93 6.24
C VAL A 177 11.16 3.64 7.63
N ARG A 178 12.47 3.42 7.72
CA ARG A 178 13.15 3.08 8.98
C ARG A 178 14.11 4.19 9.36
N LEU A 179 13.92 4.77 10.54
CA LEU A 179 14.86 5.68 11.17
C LEU A 179 15.51 4.96 12.36
N ALA A 180 16.82 4.84 12.35
CA ALA A 180 17.61 4.37 13.48
C ALA A 180 18.49 5.52 14.00
N VAL A 181 18.52 5.68 15.32
CA VAL A 181 19.36 6.63 16.04
C VAL A 181 20.13 5.85 17.09
N ASP A 182 21.46 5.87 16.98
CA ASP A 182 22.37 5.20 17.89
C ASP A 182 23.35 6.23 18.44
N ALA A 183 23.39 6.42 19.75
CA ALA A 183 24.31 7.34 20.43
C ALA A 183 24.50 6.92 21.89
N PRO A 184 25.51 7.43 22.62
CA PRO A 184 25.74 7.05 24.00
C PRO A 184 24.52 7.38 24.88
N GLY A 185 23.92 6.35 25.49
CA GLY A 185 22.71 6.50 26.31
C GLY A 185 21.40 6.66 25.51
N VAL A 186 21.45 6.58 24.19
CA VAL A 186 20.29 6.73 23.29
C VAL A 186 20.30 5.60 22.26
N ALA A 187 19.31 4.71 22.32
CA ALA A 187 19.08 3.70 21.30
C ALA A 187 17.62 3.77 20.89
N ALA A 188 17.34 4.50 19.81
CA ALA A 188 16.00 4.66 19.29
C ALA A 188 15.90 4.06 17.88
N SER A 189 14.85 3.29 17.64
CA SER A 189 14.56 2.72 16.34
C SER A 189 13.08 2.91 16.03
N VAL A 190 12.80 3.64 14.98
CA VAL A 190 11.47 3.93 14.49
C VAL A 190 11.33 3.21 13.16
N SER A 191 10.44 2.22 13.09
CA SER A 191 10.11 1.56 11.84
C SER A 191 8.68 1.90 11.45
N VAL A 192 8.52 2.53 10.30
CA VAL A 192 7.22 2.82 9.71
C VAL A 192 7.10 1.96 8.46
N ALA A 193 6.58 0.75 8.62
CA ALA A 193 6.21 -0.11 7.50
C ALA A 193 4.79 0.27 7.04
N ARG A 194 4.63 0.61 5.76
CA ARG A 194 3.33 0.96 5.19
C ARG A 194 3.06 0.18 3.91
N GLY A 195 2.05 -0.67 3.98
CA GLY A 195 1.50 -1.36 2.82
C GLY A 195 0.75 -0.39 1.88
N PRO A 196 0.42 -0.83 0.67
CA PRO A 196 -0.38 -0.06 -0.27
C PRO A 196 -1.83 -0.05 0.24
N GLY A 197 -2.41 1.14 0.44
CA GLY A 197 -3.83 1.29 0.80
C GLY A 197 -4.07 2.24 1.96
N ASP A 198 -3.54 1.97 3.15
CA ASP A 198 -3.70 2.83 4.32
C ASP A 198 -2.52 2.65 5.27
N GLY A 199 -1.77 3.73 5.47
CA GLY A 199 -0.50 3.68 6.16
C GLY A 199 -0.63 3.62 7.68
N SER A 200 -0.76 2.43 8.26
CA SER A 200 -0.58 2.26 9.71
C SER A 200 0.88 2.55 10.11
N VAL A 201 1.10 3.32 11.18
CA VAL A 201 2.43 3.45 11.78
C VAL A 201 2.83 2.09 12.35
N GLY A 202 4.00 1.58 11.97
CA GLY A 202 4.54 0.29 12.41
C GLY A 202 5.12 0.32 13.83
N ASP A 203 6.09 -0.56 14.08
CA ASP A 203 6.76 -0.72 15.37
C ASP A 203 7.64 0.51 15.72
N VAL A 204 7.28 1.22 16.78
CA VAL A 204 8.00 2.40 17.30
C VAL A 204 8.67 2.01 18.61
N ARG A 205 10.02 2.00 18.65
CA ARG A 205 10.79 1.60 19.84
C ARG A 205 11.79 2.66 20.25
N GLY A 206 11.92 2.88 21.56
CA GLY A 206 12.98 3.72 22.12
C GLY A 206 12.88 5.21 21.78
N VAL A 207 11.80 5.69 21.17
CA VAL A 207 11.59 7.13 20.88
C VAL A 207 11.65 7.98 22.14
N ASP A 208 11.23 7.46 23.28
CA ASP A 208 11.30 8.16 24.57
C ASP A 208 12.73 8.28 25.12
N SER A 209 13.71 7.55 24.56
CA SER A 209 15.13 7.72 24.88
C SER A 209 15.79 8.87 24.09
N LEU A 210 15.10 9.45 23.10
CA LEU A 210 15.60 10.59 22.36
C LEU A 210 15.55 11.87 23.21
N PRO A 211 16.50 12.81 23.01
CA PRO A 211 16.38 14.17 23.54
C PRO A 211 15.03 14.80 23.19
N GLU A 212 14.47 15.64 24.06
CA GLU A 212 13.10 16.18 23.91
C GLU A 212 12.84 16.82 22.54
N GLY A 213 13.79 17.61 22.02
CA GLY A 213 13.70 18.21 20.70
C GLY A 213 13.66 17.16 19.57
N ALA A 214 14.48 16.12 19.66
CA ALA A 214 14.50 15.02 18.68
C ALA A 214 13.22 14.17 18.75
N ARG A 215 12.71 13.94 19.96
CA ARG A 215 11.45 13.22 20.19
C ARG A 215 10.27 13.94 19.55
N SER A 216 10.16 15.26 19.72
CA SER A 216 9.10 16.06 19.11
C SER A 216 9.17 16.03 17.58
N LEU A 217 10.37 16.16 17.00
CA LEU A 217 10.57 16.05 15.55
C LEU A 217 10.12 14.71 14.98
N VAL A 218 10.43 13.60 15.65
CA VAL A 218 9.99 12.27 15.23
C VAL A 218 8.46 12.16 15.34
N ARG A 219 7.86 12.60 16.45
CA ARG A 219 6.40 12.55 16.62
C ARG A 219 5.68 13.42 15.59
N ASP A 220 6.16 14.63 15.33
CA ASP A 220 5.59 15.53 14.33
C ASP A 220 5.68 14.92 12.93
N ALA A 221 6.80 14.29 12.59
CA ALA A 221 6.95 13.59 11.31
C ALA A 221 5.93 12.46 11.14
N LEU A 222 5.64 11.71 12.22
CA LEU A 222 4.71 10.57 12.23
C LEU A 222 3.24 10.97 12.30
N SER A 223 2.90 12.09 12.96
CA SER A 223 1.53 12.45 13.31
C SER A 223 0.96 13.64 12.54
N ALA A 224 1.78 14.44 11.84
CA ALA A 224 1.25 15.64 11.21
C ALA A 224 0.26 15.32 10.07
N PRO A 225 -0.94 15.91 10.05
CA PRO A 225 -1.89 15.74 8.95
C PRO A 225 -1.31 16.27 7.64
N GLN A 226 -1.74 15.72 6.50
CA GLN A 226 -1.34 16.28 5.21
C GLN A 226 -2.09 17.60 4.96
N PRO A 227 -1.41 18.67 4.48
CA PRO A 227 -2.13 19.81 3.91
C PRO A 227 -2.90 19.30 2.69
N ARG A 228 -4.20 19.65 2.61
CA ARG A 228 -4.99 19.39 1.41
C ARG A 228 -4.32 20.11 0.24
N LEU A 229 -3.98 19.36 -0.81
CA LEU A 229 -3.82 19.93 -2.13
C LEU A 229 -5.23 20.39 -2.54
N GLU A 230 -5.45 21.70 -2.50
CA GLU A 230 -6.56 22.31 -3.25
C GLU A 230 -6.15 22.23 -4.73
N ASP A 231 -6.94 21.49 -5.51
CA ASP A 231 -6.83 21.41 -6.98
C ASP A 231 -7.13 22.76 -7.66
#